data_AF-A0A9N9EBZ4-F1
#
_entry.id   AF-A0A9N9EBZ4-F1
#
_cell.length_a   1.000
_cell.length_b   1.000
_cell.length_c   1.000
_cell.angle_alpha   90.00
_cell.angle_beta   90.00
_cell.angle_gamma   90.00
#
_symmetry.space_group_name_H-M   'P 1'
#
loop_
_entity.id
_entity.type
_entity.pdbx_description
1 polymer ?
#
loop_
_entity_poly.entity_id
_entity_poly.type
_entity_poly.pdbx_seq_one_letter_code
_entity_poly.pdbx_strand_id
1 'polypeptide(L)'
;PRIHKTHMAICLDCWQLIQVNDVKPKKVYASALYRYVEKIEPADLMKYHWDNECDKPKTDFGKARIIQRAWRRFQEKEPSNARLA
;
A
#
# COMPACT_ATOMS: atom_id res chain seq x y z
N PRO A 1 3.54 -7.82 -4.67
CA PRO A 1 4.49 -6.80 -5.18
C PRO A 1 5.63 -7.46 -5.98
N ARG A 2 5.69 -7.23 -7.30
CA ARG A 2 6.87 -7.57 -8.11
C ARG A 2 7.87 -6.42 -7.99
N ILE A 3 9.12 -6.72 -7.66
CA ILE A 3 10.16 -5.71 -7.43
C ILE A 3 11.03 -5.63 -8.68
N HIS A 4 11.14 -4.43 -9.25
CA HIS A 4 12.06 -4.14 -10.34
C HIS A 4 13.44 -3.75 -9.79
N LYS A 5 14.49 -3.88 -10.60
CA LYS A 5 15.90 -3.57 -10.25
C LYS A 5 16.10 -2.15 -9.67
N THR A 6 15.12 -1.27 -9.84
CA THR A 6 15.08 0.12 -9.36
C THR A 6 14.48 0.29 -7.96
N HIS A 7 14.31 -0.79 -7.18
CA HIS A 7 13.63 -0.75 -5.87
C HIS A 7 12.17 -0.28 -5.93
N MET A 8 11.54 -0.37 -7.11
CA MET A 8 10.14 -0.04 -7.31
C MET A 8 9.30 -1.30 -7.30
N ALA A 9 8.14 -1.27 -6.64
CA ALA A 9 7.15 -2.32 -6.71
C ALA A 9 5.79 -1.77 -7.16
N ILE A 10 4.97 -2.62 -7.77
CA ILE A 10 3.57 -2.30 -8.06
C ILE A 10 2.64 -2.96 -7.05
N CYS A 11 1.74 -2.18 -6.46
CA CYS A 11 0.61 -2.70 -5.69
C CYS A 11 -0.54 -2.99 -6.65
N LEU A 12 -0.97 -4.25 -6.76
CA LEU A 12 -2.00 -4.65 -7.74
C LEU A 12 -3.43 -4.29 -7.30
N ASP A 13 -3.61 -3.98 -6.03
CA ASP A 13 -4.93 -3.68 -5.47
C ASP A 13 -5.30 -2.20 -5.70
N CYS A 14 -4.35 -1.29 -5.51
CA CYS A 14 -4.49 0.15 -5.76
C CYS A 14 -3.86 0.62 -7.10
N TRP A 15 -3.18 -0.28 -7.83
CA TRP A 15 -2.45 0.01 -9.07
C TRP A 15 -1.39 1.12 -8.97
N GLN A 16 -0.91 1.41 -7.76
CA GLN A 16 0.14 2.41 -7.53
C GLN A 16 1.53 1.79 -7.56
N LEU A 17 2.48 2.56 -8.11
CA LEU A 17 3.90 2.29 -7.98
C LEU A 17 4.39 2.79 -6.62
N ILE A 18 5.10 1.93 -5.91
CA ILE A 18 5.61 2.19 -4.56
C ILE A 18 7.12 2.07 -4.57
N GLN A 19 7.78 2.99 -3.86
CA GLN A 19 9.21 2.92 -3.65
C GLN A 19 9.48 2.03 -2.43
N VAL A 20 10.26 0.98 -2.63
CA VAL A 20 10.65 0.03 -1.59
C VAL A 20 12.07 0.37 -1.14
N ASN A 21 12.16 1.36 -0.26
CA ASN A 21 13.42 1.74 0.38
C ASN A 21 13.66 0.85 1.62
N ASP A 22 14.92 0.50 1.86
CA ASP A 22 15.42 -0.12 3.09
C ASP A 22 14.93 -1.54 3.45
N VAL A 23 14.14 -2.20 2.60
CA VAL A 23 13.77 -3.60 2.82
C VAL A 23 14.79 -4.52 2.16
N LYS A 24 15.66 -5.14 2.97
CA LYS A 24 16.62 -6.13 2.49
C LYS A 24 15.90 -7.40 2.03
N PRO A 25 16.02 -7.81 0.75
CA PRO A 25 15.49 -9.07 0.29
C PRO A 25 16.14 -10.23 1.05
N LYS A 26 15.36 -11.22 1.45
CA LYS A 26 15.88 -12.46 2.02
C LYS A 26 16.10 -13.45 0.89
N LYS A 27 17.23 -14.16 0.90
CA LYS A 27 17.46 -15.29 -0.02
C LYS A 27 16.63 -16.48 0.46
N VAL A 28 15.72 -16.96 -0.39
CA VAL A 28 14.87 -18.13 -0.12
C VAL A 28 15.09 -19.15 -1.22
N TYR A 29 15.22 -20.42 -0.85
CA TYR A 29 15.28 -21.50 -1.83
C TYR A 29 13.89 -21.76 -2.41
N ALA A 30 13.71 -21.49 -3.70
CA ALA A 30 12.46 -21.76 -4.41
C ALA A 30 12.55 -23.16 -5.05
N SER A 31 11.99 -24.17 -4.37
CA SER A 31 11.98 -25.56 -4.83
C SER A 31 11.40 -25.72 -6.24
N ALA A 32 10.32 -25.00 -6.56
CA ALA A 32 9.69 -25.01 -7.88
C ALA A 32 10.62 -24.51 -9.02
N LEU A 33 11.66 -23.75 -8.69
CA LEU A 33 12.64 -23.22 -9.65
C LEU A 33 14.04 -23.84 -9.45
N TYR A 34 14.19 -24.75 -8.48
CA TYR A 34 15.45 -25.36 -8.06
C TYR A 34 16.60 -24.37 -7.83
N ARG A 35 16.30 -23.13 -7.40
CA ARG A 35 17.30 -22.06 -7.21
C ARG A 35 16.96 -21.13 -6.05
N TYR A 36 17.97 -20.43 -5.55
CA TYR A 36 17.78 -19.32 -4.61
C TYR A 36 17.22 -18.10 -5.33
N VAL A 37 16.16 -17.52 -4.77
CA VAL A 37 15.56 -16.27 -5.23
C VAL A 37 15.57 -15.25 -4.09
N GLU A 38 15.75 -13.99 -4.44
CA GLU A 38 15.57 -12.88 -3.50
C GLU A 38 14.08 -12.61 -3.36
N LYS A 39 13.57 -12.76 -2.14
CA LYS A 39 12.17 -12.53 -1.80
C LYS A 39 12.10 -11.52 -0.68
N ILE A 40 11.27 -10.49 -0.86
CA ILE A 40 10.87 -9.61 0.23
C ILE A 40 9.66 -10.23 0.91
N GLU A 41 9.67 -10.27 2.24
CA GLU A 41 8.49 -10.73 2.96
C GLU A 41 7.34 -9.75 2.74
N PRO A 42 6.13 -10.25 2.43
CA PRO A 42 4.97 -9.38 2.34
C PRO A 42 4.84 -8.50 3.57
N ALA A 43 5.01 -9.02 4.79
CA ALA A 43 4.88 -8.25 6.04
C ALA A 43 5.70 -6.93 6.04
N ASP A 44 6.94 -6.97 5.52
CA ASP A 44 7.85 -5.82 5.46
C ASP A 44 7.35 -4.73 4.48
N LEU A 45 6.72 -5.15 3.38
CA LEU A 45 6.06 -4.25 2.42
C LEU A 45 4.66 -3.82 2.85
N MET A 46 4.01 -4.66 3.66
CA MET A 46 2.60 -4.54 3.96
C MET A 46 2.34 -3.40 4.92
N LYS A 47 3.16 -3.22 5.95
CA LYS A 47 2.86 -2.28 7.04
C LYS A 47 2.86 -0.81 6.61
N TYR A 48 3.86 -0.34 5.88
CA TYR A 48 3.92 1.08 5.52
C TYR A 48 2.94 1.45 4.41
N HIS A 49 2.96 0.72 3.31
CA HIS A 49 2.16 1.08 2.14
C HIS A 49 0.66 0.81 2.34
N TRP A 50 0.27 -0.38 2.84
CA TRP A 50 -1.16 -0.70 2.94
C TRP A 50 -1.89 0.15 3.96
N ASP A 51 -1.21 0.46 5.05
CA ASP A 51 -1.83 1.20 6.13
C ASP A 51 -1.79 2.71 5.90
N ASN A 52 -0.87 3.24 5.09
CA ASN A 52 -0.65 4.70 4.94
C ASN A 52 -0.77 5.26 3.52
N GLU A 53 -0.82 4.45 2.48
CA GLU A 53 -0.82 4.94 1.10
C GLU A 53 -1.87 4.27 0.25
N CYS A 54 -2.07 2.95 0.41
CA CYS A 54 -3.06 2.20 -0.32
C CYS A 54 -4.48 2.70 -0.02
N ASP A 55 -5.30 2.75 -1.07
CA ASP A 55 -6.74 3.09 -1.04
C ASP A 55 -7.62 1.89 -0.66
N LYS A 56 -7.08 0.66 -0.70
CA LYS A 56 -7.74 -0.59 -0.30
C LYS A 56 -7.04 -1.26 0.89
N PRO A 57 -6.88 -0.59 2.04
CA PRO A 57 -6.12 -1.10 3.17
C PRO A 57 -6.59 -2.49 3.63
N LYS A 58 -5.63 -3.37 3.95
CA LYS A 58 -5.90 -4.73 4.41
C LYS A 58 -6.00 -4.86 5.93
N THR A 59 -5.54 -3.86 6.68
CA THR A 59 -5.64 -3.81 8.14
C THR A 59 -6.77 -2.90 8.59
N ASP A 60 -7.28 -3.10 9.81
CA ASP A 60 -8.31 -2.24 10.39
C ASP A 60 -7.80 -0.82 10.66
N PHE A 61 -6.52 -0.67 10.98
CA PHE A 61 -5.88 0.63 11.12
C PHE A 61 -5.90 1.41 9.80
N GLY A 62 -5.52 0.77 8.69
CA GLY A 62 -5.57 1.38 7.37
C GLY A 62 -7.00 1.79 6.98
N LYS A 63 -8.01 0.95 7.27
CA LYS A 63 -9.42 1.28 7.05
C LYS A 63 -9.86 2.50 7.87
N ALA A 64 -9.53 2.53 9.16
CA ALA A 64 -9.86 3.65 10.06
C ALA A 64 -9.27 4.98 9.54
N ARG A 65 -8.02 4.96 9.06
CA ARG A 65 -7.37 6.14 8.47
C ARG A 65 -8.11 6.67 7.24
N ILE A 66 -8.62 5.81 6.36
CA ILE A 66 -9.42 6.26 5.19
C ILE A 66 -10.66 7.01 5.65
N ILE A 67 -11.37 6.45 6.64
CA ILE A 67 -12.57 7.09 7.22
C ILE A 67 -12.21 8.45 7.83
N GLN A 68 -11.12 8.52 8.60
CA GLN A 68 -10.65 9.79 9.20
C GLN A 68 -10.29 10.84 8.14
N ARG A 69 -9.61 10.45 7.05
CA ARG A 69 -9.30 11.37 5.94
C ARG A 69 -10.56 11.86 5.24
N ALA A 70 -11.51 10.97 4.99
CA ALA A 70 -12.79 11.33 4.38
C ALA A 70 -13.57 12.30 5.27
N TRP A 71 -13.61 12.03 6.58
CA TRP A 71 -14.22 12.92 7.56
C TRP A 71 -13.57 14.29 7.61
N ARG A 72 -12.23 14.36 7.66
CA ARG A 72 -11.51 15.64 7.66
C ARG A 72 -11.82 16.46 6.40
N ARG A 73 -11.79 15.83 5.23
CA ARG A 73 -12.16 16.48 3.95
C ARG A 73 -13.60 16.96 3.94
N PHE A 74 -14.51 16.23 4.59
CA PHE A 74 -15.90 16.65 4.73
C PHE A 74 -16.01 17.90 5.61
N GLN A 75 -15.27 17.96 6.73
CA GLN A 75 -15.24 19.13 7.60
C GLN A 75 -14.57 20.36 6.96
N GLU A 76 -13.54 20.15 6.14
CA GLU A 76 -12.82 21.22 5.43
C GLU A 76 -13.62 21.79 4.25
N LYS A 77 -14.63 21.07 3.74
CA LYS A 77 -15.53 21.60 2.73
C LYS A 77 -16.48 22.61 3.38
N GLU A 78 -16.51 23.83 2.83
CA GLU A 78 -17.64 24.71 3.09
C GLU A 78 -18.93 23.99 2.68
N PRO A 79 -19.97 23.98 3.52
CA PRO A 79 -21.23 23.35 3.17
C PRO A 79 -21.75 23.97 1.88
N SER A 80 -21.90 23.16 0.83
CA SER A 80 -22.42 23.69 -0.43
C SER A 80 -23.84 24.20 -0.18
N ASN A 81 -24.09 25.47 -0.46
CA ASN A 81 -25.43 26.07 -0.43
C ASN A 81 -26.36 25.54 -1.53
N ALA A 82 -26.06 24.37 -2.11
CA ALA A 82 -26.94 23.61 -2.97
C ALA A 82 -28.12 23.06 -2.13
N ARG A 83 -28.91 23.97 -1.57
CA ARG A 83 -30.29 23.71 -1.21
C ARG A 83 -30.97 23.26 -2.49
N LEU A 84 -31.29 21.97 -2.52
CA LEU A 84 -32.60 21.44 -2.90
C LEU A 84 -33.44 22.47 -3.68
N ALA A 85 -33.22 22.56 -4.98
CA ALA A 85 -34.08 23.25 -5.93
C ALA A 85 -34.94 22.22 -6.66
#